data_AF-A0A379SDL9-F1
#
_entry.id   AF-A0A379SDL9-F1
#
_cell.length_a   1.000
_cell.length_b   1.000
_cell.length_c   1.000
_cell.angle_alpha   90.00
_cell.angle_beta   90.00
_cell.angle_gamma   90.00
#
_symmetry.space_group_name_H-M   'P 1'
#
loop_
_entity.id
_entity.type
_entity.pdbx_description
1 polymer ?
#
loop_
_entity_poly.entity_id
_entity_poly.type
_entity_poly.pdbx_seq_one_letter_code
_entity_poly.pdbx_strand_id
1 'polypeptide(L)'
;MIDDPVWLKLIWASLNLRPEDMLTEIHYPFAMHQAMAVIWTHAGLRQNEILRLTVGCVREQTDDIVQEDGSIISAGTLCWLDVPAGKTSKAFVKPVASVVKTYVDLWLQARPPEQAPLTDERTAERVNYLFQYRGKQTGSAILNNTIIPVLCARAGVPRDDSRGRITSHRGRASAVTALASVPQGMTLHELMEWSGHSCPRSTLHYIRIRPTRLAASFVKADKISHMIGLLIDHDSQSLTESGPALYYDLGELYCTNPFWSSCPHRMACIGCDFSLPKSSSRAQALESKASIHRYLEEVPLTPDEKAIAEGDIDKLTAFIKKMADQPPPGKG
;
A
#
# COMPACT_ATOMS: atom_id res chain seq x y z
N MET A 1 3.77 20.18 -5.60
CA MET A 1 3.66 19.20 -6.71
C MET A 1 3.58 19.97 -8.01
N ILE A 2 4.18 19.44 -9.06
CA ILE A 2 4.01 19.83 -10.47
C ILE A 2 2.63 19.35 -10.95
N ASP A 3 2.01 20.07 -11.88
CA ASP A 3 0.73 19.68 -12.50
C ASP A 3 0.84 18.33 -13.21
N ASP A 4 -0.14 17.44 -13.03
CA ASP A 4 -0.08 16.05 -13.48
C ASP A 4 0.26 15.89 -14.99
N PRO A 5 -0.35 16.65 -15.92
CA PRO A 5 0.00 16.54 -17.34
C PRO A 5 1.45 16.96 -17.64
N VAL A 6 1.97 17.94 -16.90
CA VAL A 6 3.36 18.40 -17.05
C VAL A 6 4.30 17.34 -16.48
N TRP A 7 3.99 16.78 -15.31
CA TRP A 7 4.79 15.74 -14.68
C TRP A 7 4.91 14.48 -15.55
N LEU A 8 3.81 14.02 -16.17
CA LEU A 8 3.82 12.89 -17.09
C LEU A 8 4.71 13.15 -18.31
N LYS A 9 4.67 14.37 -18.87
CA LYS A 9 5.57 14.75 -19.97
C LYS A 9 7.04 14.78 -19.55
N LEU A 10 7.34 15.17 -18.30
CA LEU A 10 8.71 15.15 -17.78
C LEU A 10 9.23 13.72 -17.54
N ILE A 11 8.37 12.79 -17.08
CA ILE A 11 8.70 11.35 -17.01
C ILE A 11 8.98 10.82 -18.41
N TRP A 12 8.13 11.13 -19.39
CA TRP A 12 8.38 10.73 -20.76
C TRP A 12 9.71 11.30 -21.28
N ALA A 13 9.98 12.59 -21.02
CA ALA A 13 11.20 13.24 -21.46
C ALA A 13 12.45 12.63 -20.83
N SER A 14 12.43 12.19 -19.55
CA SER A 14 13.60 11.60 -18.90
C SER A 14 14.04 10.30 -19.55
N LEU A 15 13.09 9.51 -20.07
CA LEU A 15 13.33 8.28 -20.81
C LEU A 15 13.68 8.51 -22.28
N ASN A 16 13.39 9.70 -22.82
CA ASN A 16 13.52 10.02 -24.25
C ASN A 16 14.49 11.17 -24.53
N LEU A 17 15.39 11.48 -23.58
CA LEU A 17 16.50 12.39 -23.81
C LEU A 17 17.40 11.88 -24.94
N ARG A 18 17.93 12.81 -25.72
CA ARG A 18 18.90 12.57 -26.78
C ARG A 18 20.12 13.50 -26.65
N PRO A 19 21.27 13.14 -27.25
CA PRO A 19 22.46 13.98 -27.19
C PRO A 19 22.22 15.42 -27.66
N GLU A 20 21.35 15.63 -28.66
CA GLU A 20 21.02 16.96 -29.17
C GLU A 20 20.22 17.85 -28.19
N ASP A 21 19.61 17.27 -27.15
CA ASP A 21 18.86 18.04 -26.14
C ASP A 21 19.80 18.77 -25.16
N MET A 22 21.10 18.49 -25.23
CA MET A 22 22.10 19.02 -24.32
C MET A 22 22.53 20.43 -24.76
N LEU A 23 22.12 21.44 -23.98
CA LEU A 23 22.34 22.86 -24.29
C LEU A 23 23.80 23.35 -24.15
N THR A 24 24.74 22.50 -23.74
CA THR A 24 26.13 22.90 -23.49
C THR A 24 27.13 21.95 -24.10
N GLU A 25 28.16 22.51 -24.74
CA GLU A 25 29.41 21.79 -24.97
C GLU A 25 30.10 21.54 -23.63
N ILE A 26 29.87 20.32 -23.12
CA ILE A 26 30.77 19.53 -22.27
C ILE A 26 31.08 20.11 -20.87
N HIS A 27 30.18 19.82 -19.90
CA HIS A 27 30.60 19.73 -18.49
C HIS A 27 30.46 18.31 -17.92
N TYR A 28 29.39 17.58 -18.25
CA TYR A 28 29.20 16.18 -17.85
C TYR A 28 28.74 15.31 -19.04
N PRO A 29 29.08 14.01 -19.07
CA PRO A 29 28.66 13.11 -20.14
C PRO A 29 27.14 12.99 -20.28
N PHE A 30 26.66 12.65 -21.47
CA PHE A 30 25.23 12.50 -21.74
C PHE A 30 24.56 11.42 -20.86
N ALA A 31 25.18 10.25 -20.76
CA ALA A 31 24.68 9.14 -19.92
C ALA A 31 24.49 9.54 -18.45
N MET A 32 25.37 10.42 -17.93
CA MET A 32 25.24 10.97 -16.57
C MET A 32 23.96 11.80 -16.40
N HIS A 33 23.63 12.64 -17.38
CA HIS A 33 22.42 13.44 -17.36
C HIS A 33 21.16 12.58 -17.48
N GLN A 34 21.19 11.55 -18.32
CA GLN A 34 20.09 10.58 -18.41
C GLN A 34 19.85 9.88 -17.07
N ALA A 35 20.91 9.37 -16.43
CA ALA A 35 20.82 8.75 -15.11
C ALA A 35 20.24 9.71 -14.04
N MET A 36 20.70 10.97 -14.01
CA MET A 36 20.16 12.00 -13.10
C MET A 36 18.68 12.30 -13.37
N ALA A 37 18.29 12.42 -14.63
CA ALA A 37 16.92 12.70 -15.03
C ALA A 37 15.97 11.55 -14.62
N VAL A 38 16.37 10.31 -14.87
CA VAL A 38 15.59 9.11 -14.53
C VAL A 38 15.50 8.94 -13.02
N ILE A 39 16.60 9.08 -12.28
CA ILE A 39 16.57 9.02 -10.81
C ILE A 39 15.65 10.12 -10.24
N TRP A 40 15.74 11.35 -10.75
CA TRP A 40 14.90 12.45 -10.26
C TRP A 40 13.40 12.19 -10.49
N THR A 41 13.02 11.61 -11.63
CA THR A 41 11.63 11.36 -12.01
C THR A 41 11.04 10.08 -11.42
N HIS A 42 11.85 9.02 -11.24
CA HIS A 42 11.38 7.69 -10.83
C HIS A 42 11.69 7.33 -9.38
N ALA A 43 12.65 7.97 -8.73
CA ALA A 43 13.07 7.60 -7.37
C ALA A 43 12.60 8.57 -6.28
N GLY A 44 11.96 9.70 -6.61
CA GLY A 44 11.39 10.61 -5.60
C GLY A 44 12.37 11.07 -4.51
N LEU A 45 13.66 11.16 -4.82
CA LEU A 45 14.71 11.54 -3.88
C LEU A 45 14.81 13.06 -3.70
N ARG A 46 15.31 13.52 -2.55
CA ARG A 46 15.74 14.90 -2.37
C ARG A 46 17.00 15.15 -3.19
N GLN A 47 17.22 16.41 -3.57
CA GLN A 47 18.42 16.80 -4.33
C GLN A 47 19.72 16.33 -3.66
N ASN A 48 19.89 16.55 -2.36
CA ASN A 48 21.09 16.12 -1.65
C ASN A 48 21.20 14.59 -1.52
N GLU A 49 20.09 13.86 -1.53
CA GLU A 49 20.09 12.39 -1.56
C GLU A 49 20.60 11.90 -2.92
N ILE A 50 20.11 12.47 -4.02
CA ILE A 50 20.57 12.16 -5.40
C ILE A 50 22.06 12.39 -5.54
N LEU A 51 22.55 13.56 -5.11
CA LEU A 51 23.96 13.94 -5.27
C LEU A 51 24.90 13.09 -4.42
N ARG A 52 24.40 12.50 -3.33
CA ARG A 52 25.18 11.66 -2.40
C ARG A 52 25.01 10.15 -2.64
N LEU A 53 24.27 9.75 -3.68
CA LEU A 53 24.26 8.36 -4.11
C LEU A 53 25.69 7.90 -4.42
N THR A 54 26.05 6.70 -4.00
CA THR A 54 27.36 6.09 -4.23
C THR A 54 27.30 5.10 -5.39
N VAL A 55 28.45 4.78 -5.97
CA VAL A 55 28.56 3.66 -6.93
C VAL A 55 28.12 2.38 -6.22
N GLY A 56 27.27 1.58 -6.88
CA GLY A 56 26.69 0.37 -6.30
C GLY A 56 25.40 0.61 -5.51
N CYS A 57 24.87 1.84 -5.46
CA CYS A 57 23.61 2.14 -4.76
C CYS A 57 22.36 1.50 -5.38
N VAL A 58 22.45 0.89 -6.56
CA VAL A 58 21.31 0.23 -7.21
C VAL A 58 21.64 -1.23 -7.45
N ARG A 59 20.81 -2.12 -6.89
CA ARG A 59 20.93 -3.58 -6.98
C ARG A 59 19.72 -4.15 -7.73
N GLU A 60 19.97 -5.08 -8.62
CA GLU A 60 18.90 -5.74 -9.39
C GLU A 60 18.05 -6.65 -8.48
N GLN A 61 16.77 -6.78 -8.80
CA GLN A 61 15.93 -7.82 -8.23
C GLN A 61 16.24 -9.14 -8.95
N THR A 62 17.06 -10.00 -8.34
CA THR A 62 17.48 -11.29 -8.92
C THR A 62 16.42 -12.38 -8.82
N ASP A 63 15.59 -12.32 -7.78
CA ASP A 63 14.63 -13.36 -7.44
C ASP A 63 13.20 -12.86 -7.58
N ASP A 64 12.30 -13.78 -7.93
CA ASP A 64 10.86 -13.54 -7.92
C ASP A 64 10.40 -13.20 -6.49
N ILE A 65 9.53 -12.20 -6.37
CA ILE A 65 8.92 -11.85 -5.09
C ILE A 65 7.50 -12.43 -5.07
N VAL A 66 7.27 -13.35 -4.14
CA VAL A 66 5.94 -13.92 -3.87
C VAL A 66 5.22 -13.02 -2.87
N GLN A 67 4.09 -12.46 -3.29
CA GLN A 67 3.25 -11.61 -2.46
C GLN A 67 2.37 -12.45 -1.52
N GLU A 68 1.81 -11.82 -0.48
CA GLU A 68 0.95 -12.49 0.51
C GLU A 68 -0.31 -13.12 -0.12
N ASP A 69 -0.79 -12.55 -1.23
CA ASP A 69 -1.94 -13.06 -1.99
C ASP A 69 -1.57 -14.18 -3.00
N GLY A 70 -0.30 -14.60 -3.02
CA GLY A 70 0.23 -15.62 -3.92
C GLY A 70 0.59 -15.12 -5.32
N SER A 71 0.39 -13.83 -5.63
CA SER A 71 0.84 -13.26 -6.90
C SER A 71 2.36 -13.09 -6.93
N ILE A 72 2.95 -13.16 -8.14
CA ILE A 72 4.40 -13.14 -8.32
C ILE A 72 4.82 -11.86 -9.04
N ILE A 73 5.81 -11.16 -8.47
CA ILE A 73 6.56 -10.10 -9.15
C ILE A 73 7.83 -10.73 -9.71
N SER A 74 7.88 -10.91 -11.02
CA SER A 74 9.01 -11.53 -11.71
C SER A 74 10.33 -10.79 -11.44
N ALA A 75 11.44 -11.53 -11.35
CA ALA A 75 12.77 -10.97 -11.30
C ALA A 75 12.99 -9.93 -12.42
N GLY A 76 13.74 -8.86 -12.10
CA GLY A 76 13.98 -7.74 -13.02
C GLY A 76 12.83 -6.73 -13.15
N THR A 77 11.69 -6.90 -12.47
CA THR A 77 10.58 -5.92 -12.50
C THR A 77 10.97 -4.61 -11.82
N LEU A 78 11.68 -4.69 -10.70
CA LEU A 78 12.17 -3.54 -9.94
C LEU A 78 13.66 -3.64 -9.64
N CYS A 79 14.22 -2.61 -9.04
CA CYS A 79 15.56 -2.65 -8.44
C CYS A 79 15.53 -2.01 -7.05
N TRP A 80 16.49 -2.40 -6.21
CA TRP A 80 16.68 -1.89 -4.87
C TRP A 80 17.64 -0.71 -4.90
N LEU A 81 17.18 0.44 -4.41
CA LEU A 81 17.95 1.67 -4.31
C LEU A 81 18.34 1.93 -2.86
N ASP A 82 19.63 1.96 -2.59
CA ASP A 82 20.23 2.30 -1.31
C ASP A 82 20.34 3.84 -1.20
N VAL A 83 19.54 4.43 -0.31
CA VAL A 83 19.45 5.89 -0.12
C VAL A 83 20.32 6.30 1.07
N PRO A 84 21.25 7.25 0.90
CA PRO A 84 22.15 7.67 1.98
C PRO A 84 21.40 8.40 3.09
N ALA A 85 21.95 8.35 4.30
CA ALA A 85 21.40 9.06 5.46
C ALA A 85 21.35 10.58 5.19
N GLY A 86 20.23 11.22 5.54
CA GLY A 86 20.04 12.66 5.46
C GLY A 86 20.35 13.37 6.78
N LYS A 87 20.00 14.66 6.88
CA LYS A 87 20.12 15.43 8.15
C LYS A 87 19.24 14.84 9.27
N THR A 88 18.07 14.32 8.89
CA THR A 88 17.03 13.86 9.83
C THR A 88 16.54 12.44 9.53
N SER A 89 17.06 11.80 8.50
CA SER A 89 16.65 10.47 8.05
C SER A 89 17.84 9.51 8.08
N LYS A 90 17.62 8.30 8.59
CA LYS A 90 18.62 7.22 8.51
C LYS A 90 18.79 6.78 7.05
N ALA A 91 19.89 6.09 6.76
CA ALA A 91 20.02 5.39 5.48
C ALA A 91 18.94 4.30 5.39
N PHE A 92 18.41 4.08 4.20
CA PHE A 92 17.33 3.12 3.97
C PHE A 92 17.36 2.60 2.54
N VAL A 93 16.71 1.46 2.32
CA VAL A 93 16.62 0.82 1.00
C VAL A 93 15.17 0.88 0.54
N LYS A 94 14.95 1.10 -0.75
CA LYS A 94 13.60 1.10 -1.31
C LYS A 94 13.53 0.51 -2.72
N PRO A 95 12.37 -0.03 -3.11
CA PRO A 95 12.16 -0.45 -4.49
C PRO A 95 11.93 0.75 -5.40
N VAL A 96 12.52 0.73 -6.59
CA VAL A 96 12.26 1.67 -7.69
C VAL A 96 12.16 0.89 -9.01
N ALA A 97 11.56 1.50 -10.03
CA ALA A 97 11.42 0.85 -11.34
C ALA A 97 12.80 0.41 -11.89
N SER A 98 12.87 -0.78 -12.49
CA SER A 98 14.12 -1.37 -13.01
C SER A 98 14.85 -0.49 -14.04
N VAL A 99 14.11 0.36 -14.74
CA VAL A 99 14.65 1.39 -15.64
C VAL A 99 15.69 2.29 -14.97
N VAL A 100 15.59 2.54 -13.65
CA VAL A 100 16.60 3.30 -12.90
C VAL A 100 17.97 2.62 -12.97
N LYS A 101 18.01 1.29 -12.79
CA LYS A 101 19.24 0.50 -12.91
C LYS A 101 19.81 0.57 -14.32
N THR A 102 18.97 0.43 -15.34
CA THR A 102 19.40 0.53 -16.75
C THR A 102 20.18 1.82 -17.03
N TYR A 103 19.64 2.98 -16.65
CA TYR A 103 20.34 4.25 -16.90
C TYR A 103 21.53 4.49 -15.98
N VAL A 104 21.49 3.98 -14.75
CA VAL A 104 22.66 3.98 -13.86
C VAL A 104 23.80 3.17 -14.47
N ASP A 105 23.52 2.00 -15.05
CA ASP A 105 24.53 1.16 -15.69
C ASP A 105 25.12 1.81 -16.93
N LEU A 106 24.29 2.44 -17.78
CA LEU A 106 24.76 3.22 -18.92
C LEU A 106 25.72 4.33 -18.48
N TRP A 107 25.41 5.00 -17.37
CA TRP A 107 26.33 5.99 -16.80
C TRP A 107 27.61 5.33 -16.29
N LEU A 108 27.53 4.24 -15.52
CA LEU A 108 28.70 3.55 -14.97
C LEU A 108 29.64 3.03 -16.08
N GLN A 109 29.11 2.60 -17.23
CA GLN A 109 29.91 2.20 -18.40
C GLN A 109 30.68 3.38 -19.02
N ALA A 110 30.07 4.58 -19.06
CA ALA A 110 30.70 5.79 -19.60
C ALA A 110 31.54 6.57 -18.57
N ARG A 111 31.41 6.24 -17.28
CA ARG A 111 32.07 6.92 -16.18
C ARG A 111 33.57 6.60 -16.19
N PRO A 112 34.47 7.61 -16.12
CA PRO A 112 35.90 7.35 -16.00
C PRO A 112 36.22 6.46 -14.78
N PRO A 113 37.05 5.41 -14.94
CA PRO A 113 37.32 4.44 -13.88
C PRO A 113 38.22 5.01 -12.77
N GLU A 114 39.23 5.81 -13.12
CA GLU A 114 40.26 6.31 -12.21
C GLU A 114 39.85 7.63 -11.52
N GLN A 115 38.75 7.60 -10.77
CA GLN A 115 38.28 8.76 -10.03
C GLN A 115 38.52 8.57 -8.53
N ALA A 116 39.30 9.50 -7.94
CA ALA A 116 39.60 9.45 -6.52
C ALA A 116 38.33 9.53 -5.65
N PRO A 117 38.21 8.71 -4.59
CA PRO A 117 37.10 8.82 -3.64
C PRO A 117 37.07 10.21 -2.99
N LEU A 118 35.86 10.72 -2.77
CA LEU A 118 35.61 11.99 -2.09
C LEU A 118 35.11 11.73 -0.67
N THR A 119 35.32 12.70 0.22
CA THR A 119 34.83 12.61 1.60
C THR A 119 33.35 12.95 1.64
N ASP A 120 32.54 12.07 2.22
CA ASP A 120 31.13 12.34 2.45
C ASP A 120 30.93 13.34 3.60
N GLU A 121 30.20 14.41 3.35
CA GLU A 121 30.00 15.49 4.33
C GLU A 121 29.22 15.07 5.59
N ARG A 122 28.50 13.94 5.56
CA ARG A 122 27.71 13.45 6.70
C ARG A 122 28.36 12.30 7.43
N THR A 123 28.96 11.36 6.71
CA THR A 123 29.58 10.17 7.32
C THR A 123 31.08 10.33 7.53
N ALA A 124 31.71 11.34 6.91
CA ALA A 124 33.16 11.52 6.84
C ALA A 124 33.92 10.36 6.16
N GLU A 125 33.21 9.42 5.55
CA GLU A 125 33.79 8.28 4.85
C GLU A 125 34.28 8.67 3.45
N ARG A 126 35.28 7.93 2.96
CA ARG A 126 35.79 8.05 1.60
C ARG A 126 34.91 7.23 0.66
N VAL A 127 34.12 7.90 -0.17
CA VAL A 127 33.13 7.27 -1.05
C VAL A 127 33.35 7.62 -2.51
N ASN A 128 32.96 6.69 -3.38
CA ASN A 128 32.83 6.96 -4.81
C ASN A 128 31.40 7.41 -5.08
N TYR A 129 31.16 8.71 -5.24
CA TYR A 129 29.82 9.17 -5.61
C TYR A 129 29.47 8.67 -7.01
N LEU A 130 28.20 8.31 -7.17
CA LEU A 130 27.59 7.95 -8.45
C LEU A 130 27.78 9.11 -9.43
N PHE A 131 27.40 10.31 -9.01
CA PHE A 131 27.51 11.53 -9.81
C PHE A 131 28.80 12.29 -9.51
N GLN A 132 29.90 11.70 -9.99
CA GLN A 132 31.24 12.25 -9.93
C GLN A 132 31.87 12.18 -11.32
N TYR A 133 32.45 13.30 -11.77
CA TYR A 133 33.13 13.39 -13.05
C TYR A 133 34.40 14.24 -12.90
N ARG A 134 35.50 13.79 -13.49
CA ARG A 134 36.83 14.43 -13.39
C ARG A 134 37.26 14.70 -11.95
N GLY A 135 36.99 13.74 -11.05
CA GLY A 135 37.41 13.82 -9.64
C GLY A 135 36.61 14.82 -8.80
N LYS A 136 35.51 15.37 -9.30
CA LYS A 136 34.65 16.30 -8.57
C LYS A 136 33.21 15.80 -8.52
N GLN A 137 32.57 16.01 -7.38
CA GLN A 137 31.13 15.80 -7.26
C GLN A 137 30.39 16.86 -8.08
N THR A 138 29.25 16.48 -8.61
CA THR A 138 28.39 17.41 -9.35
C THR A 138 27.88 18.54 -8.46
N GLY A 139 27.83 19.76 -9.03
CA GLY A 139 27.33 20.94 -8.34
C GLY A 139 25.87 20.80 -7.90
N SER A 140 25.54 21.37 -6.73
CA SER A 140 24.23 21.26 -6.10
C SER A 140 23.08 21.78 -6.96
N ALA A 141 23.34 22.79 -7.79
CA ALA A 141 22.32 23.41 -8.63
C ALA A 141 21.99 22.64 -9.92
N ILE A 142 22.68 21.54 -10.23
CA ILE A 142 22.54 20.86 -11.53
C ILE A 142 21.11 20.45 -11.86
N LEU A 143 20.34 19.98 -10.88
CA LEU A 143 18.97 19.56 -11.13
C LEU A 143 18.11 20.74 -11.59
N ASN A 144 18.13 21.85 -10.84
CA ASN A 144 17.28 23.01 -11.11
C ASN A 144 17.77 23.85 -12.29
N ASN A 145 19.09 23.93 -12.52
CA ASN A 145 19.67 24.82 -13.53
C ASN A 145 19.98 24.11 -14.85
N THR A 146 20.03 22.78 -14.87
CA THR A 146 20.41 22.01 -16.06
C THR A 146 19.39 20.92 -16.38
N ILE A 147 19.24 19.92 -15.51
CA ILE A 147 18.43 18.72 -15.82
C ILE A 147 16.96 19.08 -16.05
N ILE A 148 16.34 19.82 -15.12
CA ILE A 148 14.94 20.22 -15.21
C ILE A 148 14.71 21.09 -16.46
N PRO A 149 15.51 22.14 -16.74
CA PRO A 149 15.44 22.90 -17.99
C PRO A 149 15.52 22.06 -19.26
N VAL A 150 16.45 21.10 -19.34
CA VAL A 150 16.61 20.21 -20.49
C VAL A 150 15.37 19.33 -20.66
N LEU A 151 14.84 18.77 -19.57
CA LEU A 151 13.61 17.97 -19.60
C LEU A 151 12.40 18.80 -20.03
N CYS A 152 12.28 20.04 -19.56
CA CYS A 152 11.19 20.93 -19.96
C CYS A 152 11.24 21.23 -21.46
N ALA A 153 12.44 21.55 -21.98
CA ALA A 153 12.65 21.78 -23.40
C ALA A 153 12.28 20.54 -24.24
N ARG A 154 12.76 19.36 -23.83
CA ARG A 154 12.45 18.09 -24.49
C ARG A 154 10.96 17.75 -24.48
N ALA A 155 10.29 17.99 -23.36
CA ALA A 155 8.87 17.76 -23.19
C ALA A 155 7.97 18.80 -23.90
N GLY A 156 8.55 19.88 -24.44
CA GLY A 156 7.79 21.01 -24.98
C GLY A 156 6.89 21.68 -23.94
N VAL A 157 7.35 21.76 -22.68
CA VAL A 157 6.63 22.39 -21.57
C VAL A 157 7.39 23.60 -21.02
N PRO A 158 6.70 24.62 -20.50
CA PRO A 158 7.38 25.74 -19.85
C PRO A 158 8.08 25.30 -18.55
N ARG A 159 9.05 26.11 -18.09
CA ARG A 159 9.76 25.89 -16.82
C ARG A 159 8.93 26.25 -15.58
N ASP A 160 7.73 26.80 -15.80
CA ASP A 160 6.77 27.21 -14.81
C ASP A 160 5.42 26.59 -15.17
N ASP A 161 4.70 26.03 -14.20
CA ASP A 161 3.35 25.52 -14.36
C ASP A 161 2.35 26.40 -13.60
N SER A 162 1.10 25.95 -13.42
CA SER A 162 0.08 26.76 -12.74
C SER A 162 0.42 27.11 -11.28
N ARG A 163 1.42 26.45 -10.69
CA ARG A 163 1.88 26.67 -9.31
C ARG A 163 3.29 27.26 -9.25
N GLY A 164 3.78 27.81 -10.36
CA GLY A 164 5.06 28.51 -10.48
C GLY A 164 6.20 27.63 -10.97
N ARG A 165 7.43 28.01 -10.63
CA ARG A 165 8.65 27.37 -11.15
C ARG A 165 8.75 25.89 -10.81
N ILE A 166 9.09 25.07 -11.80
CA ILE A 166 9.38 23.64 -11.63
C ILE A 166 10.74 23.49 -10.93
N THR A 167 10.79 22.76 -9.82
CA THR A 167 12.00 22.56 -9.02
C THR A 167 12.17 21.10 -8.60
N SER A 168 13.39 20.74 -8.19
CA SER A 168 13.73 19.39 -7.72
C SER A 168 12.83 18.94 -6.57
N HIS A 169 12.56 19.84 -5.62
CA HIS A 169 11.64 19.62 -4.51
C HIS A 169 10.19 19.35 -4.98
N ARG A 170 9.71 20.12 -5.96
CA ARG A 170 8.36 19.91 -6.52
C ARG A 170 8.25 18.61 -7.32
N GLY A 171 9.34 18.18 -7.97
CA GLY A 171 9.43 16.87 -8.62
C GLY A 171 9.33 15.71 -7.64
N ARG A 172 10.08 15.75 -6.53
CA ARG A 172 9.92 14.78 -5.43
C ARG A 172 8.47 14.71 -4.96
N ALA A 173 7.86 15.87 -4.73
CA ALA A 173 6.46 15.94 -4.29
C ALA A 173 5.50 15.26 -5.30
N SER A 174 5.72 15.46 -6.60
CA SER A 174 4.91 14.82 -7.65
C SER A 174 5.13 13.30 -7.72
N ALA A 175 6.37 12.81 -7.60
CA ALA A 175 6.66 11.38 -7.59
C ALA A 175 5.94 10.67 -6.44
N VAL A 176 6.02 11.22 -5.21
CA VAL A 176 5.36 10.65 -4.03
C VAL A 176 3.83 10.68 -4.17
N THR A 177 3.27 11.79 -4.68
CA THR A 177 1.82 11.88 -4.90
C THR A 177 1.33 10.95 -6.00
N ALA A 178 2.11 10.71 -7.05
CA ALA A 178 1.75 9.75 -8.09
C ALA A 178 1.56 8.34 -7.50
N LEU A 179 2.50 7.88 -6.66
CA LEU A 179 2.39 6.59 -5.96
C LEU A 179 1.18 6.52 -5.03
N ALA A 180 0.81 7.64 -4.40
CA ALA A 180 -0.37 7.71 -3.55
C ALA A 180 -1.70 7.67 -4.33
N SER A 181 -1.71 8.15 -5.58
CA SER A 181 -2.94 8.50 -6.31
C SER A 181 -3.43 7.40 -7.27
N VAL A 182 -2.61 6.42 -7.62
CA VAL A 182 -3.02 5.31 -8.49
C VAL A 182 -4.09 4.43 -7.83
N PRO A 183 -4.97 3.76 -8.60
CA PRO A 183 -5.84 2.71 -8.06
C PRO A 183 -4.98 1.66 -7.34
N GLN A 184 -5.35 1.32 -6.10
CA GLN A 184 -4.53 0.45 -5.23
C GLN A 184 -3.09 0.96 -5.00
N GLY A 185 -2.89 2.29 -5.07
CA GLY A 185 -1.61 2.91 -4.74
C GLY A 185 -1.22 2.76 -3.28
N MET A 186 0.04 3.07 -3.00
CA MET A 186 0.67 2.81 -1.71
C MET A 186 -0.10 3.42 -0.52
N THR A 187 -0.15 2.68 0.58
CA THR A 187 -0.69 3.15 1.86
C THR A 187 0.17 4.26 2.46
N LEU A 188 -0.35 4.96 3.49
CA LEU A 188 0.42 6.01 4.18
C LEU A 188 1.75 5.48 4.73
N HIS A 189 1.74 4.28 5.34
CA HIS A 189 2.93 3.67 5.92
C HIS A 189 3.94 3.26 4.85
N GLU A 190 3.49 2.65 3.75
CA GLU A 190 4.36 2.33 2.61
C GLU A 190 4.99 3.58 1.99
N LEU A 191 4.22 4.66 1.82
CA LEU A 191 4.73 5.94 1.33
C LEU A 191 5.74 6.57 2.30
N MET A 192 5.54 6.43 3.61
CA MET A 192 6.48 6.90 4.62
C MET A 192 7.82 6.16 4.50
N GLU A 193 7.80 4.83 4.41
CA GLU A 193 8.99 4.00 4.21
C GLU A 193 9.67 4.34 2.88
N TRP A 194 8.91 4.40 1.78
CA TRP A 194 9.46 4.68 0.45
C TRP A 194 10.08 6.10 0.32
N SER A 195 9.54 7.07 1.06
CA SER A 195 10.05 8.45 1.05
C SER A 195 11.07 8.73 2.15
N GLY A 196 11.28 7.82 3.10
CA GLY A 196 12.17 8.01 4.26
C GLY A 196 11.65 9.07 5.24
N HIS A 197 10.33 9.12 5.45
CA HIS A 197 9.70 10.03 6.41
C HIS A 197 9.44 9.32 7.74
N SER A 198 10.01 9.85 8.83
CA SER A 198 9.76 9.37 10.19
C SER A 198 8.43 9.84 10.79
N CYS A 199 7.83 10.90 10.23
CA CYS A 199 6.60 11.50 10.75
C CYS A 199 5.47 11.41 9.71
N PRO A 200 4.28 10.87 10.07
CA PRO A 200 3.13 10.80 9.16
C PRO A 200 2.71 12.17 8.60
N ARG A 201 2.84 13.24 9.39
CA ARG A 201 2.50 14.60 8.97
C ARG A 201 3.28 15.06 7.74
N SER A 202 4.50 14.57 7.55
CA SER A 202 5.34 14.86 6.38
C SER A 202 4.90 14.10 5.11
N THR A 203 4.03 13.10 5.23
CA THR A 203 3.50 12.34 4.09
C THR A 203 2.04 12.67 3.79
N LEU A 204 1.25 13.05 4.82
CA LEU A 204 -0.18 13.33 4.69
C LEU A 204 -0.50 14.37 3.60
N HIS A 205 0.33 15.39 3.41
CA HIS A 205 0.07 16.42 2.38
C HIS A 205 0.23 15.93 0.94
N TYR A 206 0.76 14.72 0.72
CA TYR A 206 0.82 14.08 -0.61
C TYR A 206 -0.43 13.26 -0.94
N ILE A 207 -1.24 12.92 0.06
CA ILE A 207 -2.40 12.04 -0.09
C ILE A 207 -3.64 12.90 -0.29
N ARG A 208 -4.28 12.77 -1.46
CA ARG A 208 -5.62 13.32 -1.72
C ARG A 208 -6.59 12.17 -1.91
N ILE A 209 -7.45 11.95 -0.93
CA ILE A 209 -8.50 10.93 -1.02
C ILE A 209 -9.64 11.51 -1.87
N ARG A 210 -9.86 10.92 -3.05
CA ARG A 210 -11.03 11.24 -3.90
C ARG A 210 -12.30 10.66 -3.26
N PRO A 211 -13.44 11.36 -3.26
CA PRO A 211 -14.70 10.84 -2.70
C PRO A 211 -15.08 9.46 -3.25
N THR A 212 -14.84 9.20 -4.54
CA THR A 212 -15.08 7.89 -5.17
C THR A 212 -14.20 6.77 -4.61
N ARG A 213 -12.92 7.06 -4.33
CA ARG A 213 -12.01 6.10 -3.69
C ARG A 213 -12.42 5.85 -2.25
N LEU A 214 -12.85 6.88 -1.53
CA LEU A 214 -13.36 6.74 -0.16
C LEU A 214 -14.60 5.85 -0.14
N ALA A 215 -15.58 6.12 -1.01
CA ALA A 215 -16.78 5.30 -1.13
C ALA A 215 -16.47 3.85 -1.49
N ALA A 216 -15.57 3.60 -2.46
CA ALA A 216 -15.16 2.24 -2.80
C ALA A 216 -14.43 1.52 -1.64
N SER A 217 -13.59 2.24 -0.90
CA SER A 217 -12.89 1.70 0.27
C SER A 217 -13.87 1.38 1.40
N PHE A 218 -14.85 2.26 1.63
CA PHE A 218 -15.95 2.04 2.57
C PHE A 218 -16.75 0.80 2.19
N VAL A 219 -17.27 0.70 0.95
CA VAL A 219 -18.04 -0.47 0.49
C VAL A 219 -17.23 -1.76 0.61
N LYS A 220 -15.92 -1.74 0.35
CA LYS A 220 -15.05 -2.91 0.56
C LYS A 220 -14.97 -3.29 2.05
N ALA A 221 -14.75 -2.31 2.94
CA ALA A 221 -14.67 -2.54 4.38
C ALA A 221 -16.00 -2.99 4.97
N ASP A 222 -17.10 -2.37 4.54
CA ASP A 222 -18.47 -2.66 4.92
C ASP A 222 -18.88 -4.09 4.50
N LYS A 223 -18.57 -4.49 3.26
CA LYS A 223 -18.73 -5.88 2.81
C LYS A 223 -17.93 -6.88 3.65
N ILE A 224 -16.71 -6.53 4.07
CA ILE A 224 -15.92 -7.39 4.98
C ILE A 224 -16.57 -7.48 6.36
N SER A 225 -17.09 -6.36 6.88
CA SER A 225 -17.84 -6.33 8.14
C SER A 225 -19.12 -7.17 8.08
N HIS A 226 -19.74 -7.29 6.91
CA HIS A 226 -20.93 -8.10 6.68
C HIS A 226 -20.64 -9.54 6.22
N MET A 227 -19.40 -9.87 5.83
CA MET A 227 -19.01 -11.21 5.37
C MET A 227 -18.89 -12.24 6.50
N ILE A 228 -18.81 -11.79 7.76
CA ILE A 228 -18.91 -12.67 8.93
C ILE A 228 -20.03 -12.09 9.80
N GLY A 229 -21.27 -12.37 9.43
CA GLY A 229 -22.38 -12.21 10.37
C GLY A 229 -22.12 -13.14 11.55
N LEU A 230 -21.91 -12.60 12.74
CA LEU A 230 -21.81 -13.41 13.97
C LEU A 230 -23.17 -13.33 14.66
N LEU A 231 -23.91 -14.44 14.67
CA LEU A 231 -25.08 -14.56 15.51
C LEU A 231 -24.58 -15.02 16.89
N ILE A 232 -24.78 -14.16 17.90
CA ILE A 232 -24.41 -14.44 19.30
C ILE A 232 -25.70 -14.80 20.05
N ASP A 233 -25.75 -16.01 20.61
CA ASP A 233 -26.83 -16.40 21.52
C ASP A 233 -26.44 -16.02 22.96
N HIS A 234 -26.98 -14.90 23.44
CA HIS A 234 -26.64 -14.30 24.73
C HIS A 234 -27.28 -14.97 25.95
N ASP A 235 -27.99 -16.09 25.78
CA ASP A 235 -28.71 -16.72 26.88
C ASP A 235 -27.77 -17.36 27.92
N SER A 236 -28.04 -17.10 29.20
CA SER A 236 -27.24 -17.54 30.35
C SER A 236 -27.20 -19.06 30.56
N GLN A 237 -28.11 -19.81 29.94
CA GLN A 237 -28.14 -21.28 29.99
C GLN A 237 -27.37 -21.95 28.85
N SER A 238 -26.99 -21.19 27.81
CA SER A 238 -26.18 -21.63 26.67
C SER A 238 -24.74 -21.12 26.75
N LEU A 239 -24.31 -20.61 27.91
CA LEU A 239 -22.91 -20.34 28.21
C LEU A 239 -22.14 -21.65 28.12
N THR A 240 -21.35 -21.79 27.06
CA THR A 240 -20.26 -22.77 27.02
C THR A 240 -19.19 -22.34 28.02
N GLU A 241 -18.25 -23.23 28.39
CA GLU A 241 -17.10 -22.84 29.23
C GLU A 241 -16.33 -21.63 28.67
N SER A 242 -16.48 -21.34 27.37
CA SER A 242 -15.88 -20.21 26.63
C SER A 242 -16.76 -18.96 26.45
N GLY A 243 -17.98 -18.91 26.98
CA GLY A 243 -18.91 -17.77 26.81
C GLY A 243 -20.15 -18.10 25.94
N PRO A 244 -20.86 -17.07 25.42
CA PRO A 244 -22.09 -17.26 24.66
C PRO A 244 -21.85 -18.08 23.38
N ALA A 245 -22.85 -18.84 22.94
CA ALA A 245 -22.71 -19.65 21.74
C ALA A 245 -22.56 -18.77 20.49
N LEU A 246 -21.50 -19.02 19.72
CA LEU A 246 -21.15 -18.28 18.51
C LEU A 246 -21.55 -19.06 17.26
N TYR A 247 -22.30 -18.42 16.38
CA TYR A 247 -22.71 -18.96 15.09
C TYR A 247 -22.18 -18.08 13.97
N TYR A 248 -21.14 -18.54 13.28
CA TYR A 248 -20.54 -17.82 12.15
C TYR A 248 -21.36 -18.03 10.89
N ASP A 249 -21.89 -16.97 10.31
CA ASP A 249 -22.64 -16.99 9.06
C ASP A 249 -21.70 -17.24 7.86
N LEU A 250 -21.90 -18.35 7.16
CA LEU A 250 -21.12 -18.74 5.98
C LEU A 250 -21.97 -18.72 4.69
N GLY A 251 -23.08 -17.96 4.68
CA GLY A 251 -24.02 -17.90 3.57
C GLY A 251 -25.23 -18.80 3.81
N GLU A 252 -25.23 -20.02 3.27
CA GLU A 252 -26.35 -20.99 3.37
C GLU A 252 -26.35 -21.82 4.68
N LEU A 253 -25.30 -21.68 5.49
CA LEU A 253 -25.12 -22.42 6.74
C LEU A 253 -24.42 -21.57 7.79
N TYR A 254 -24.69 -21.88 9.05
CA TYR A 254 -23.94 -21.40 10.20
C TYR A 254 -22.85 -22.41 10.58
N CYS A 255 -21.70 -21.91 11.01
CA CYS A 255 -20.67 -22.72 11.68
C CYS A 255 -20.75 -22.51 13.19
N THR A 256 -20.94 -23.60 13.93
CA THR A 256 -21.04 -23.62 15.40
C THR A 256 -19.69 -23.79 16.10
N ASN A 257 -18.60 -23.98 15.34
CA ASN A 257 -17.25 -24.07 15.91
C ASN A 257 -16.81 -22.69 16.43
N PRO A 258 -16.55 -22.52 17.75
CA PRO A 258 -16.11 -21.25 18.33
C PRO A 258 -14.72 -20.82 17.84
N PHE A 259 -13.95 -21.73 17.23
CA PHE A 259 -12.63 -21.46 16.66
C PHE A 259 -12.64 -21.46 15.12
N TRP A 260 -13.77 -21.14 14.48
CA TRP A 260 -13.89 -21.13 13.02
C TRP A 260 -12.79 -20.32 12.32
N SER A 261 -12.39 -19.17 12.88
CA SER A 261 -11.32 -18.32 12.33
C SER A 261 -9.99 -19.05 12.14
N SER A 262 -9.69 -20.01 13.03
CA SER A 262 -8.48 -20.84 13.01
C SER A 262 -8.72 -22.25 12.45
N CYS A 263 -9.93 -22.56 11.97
CA CYS A 263 -10.27 -23.89 11.47
C CYS A 263 -9.52 -24.19 10.15
N PRO A 264 -8.76 -25.31 10.07
CA PRO A 264 -8.03 -25.68 8.85
C PRO A 264 -8.95 -26.08 7.69
N HIS A 265 -10.23 -26.37 7.99
CA HIS A 265 -11.23 -26.82 7.01
C HIS A 265 -12.29 -25.75 6.70
N ARG A 266 -12.02 -24.46 6.99
CA ARG A 266 -13.01 -23.37 6.86
C ARG A 266 -13.59 -23.13 5.45
N MET A 267 -13.09 -23.84 4.44
CA MET A 267 -13.57 -23.83 3.05
C MET A 267 -14.39 -25.09 2.66
N ALA A 268 -14.58 -26.05 3.56
CA ALA A 268 -15.26 -27.31 3.31
C ALA A 268 -16.36 -27.61 4.36
N CYS A 269 -17.16 -26.59 4.70
CA CYS A 269 -18.08 -26.67 5.83
C CYS A 269 -19.34 -27.51 5.60
N ILE A 270 -19.79 -27.72 4.35
CA ILE A 270 -21.08 -28.38 4.06
C ILE A 270 -21.18 -29.80 4.64
N GLY A 271 -20.07 -30.54 4.72
CA GLY A 271 -20.04 -31.89 5.29
C GLY A 271 -19.54 -31.98 6.74
N CYS A 272 -19.28 -30.84 7.38
CA CYS A 272 -18.67 -30.76 8.71
C CYS A 272 -19.72 -30.94 9.82
N ASP A 273 -19.37 -31.60 10.91
CA ASP A 273 -20.26 -31.79 12.07
C ASP A 273 -20.63 -30.48 12.78
N PHE A 274 -19.81 -29.42 12.60
CA PHE A 274 -20.10 -28.08 13.11
C PHE A 274 -20.99 -27.25 12.15
N SER A 275 -21.48 -27.83 11.07
CA SER A 275 -22.37 -27.13 10.14
C SER A 275 -23.82 -27.18 10.60
N LEU A 276 -24.48 -26.03 10.53
CA LEU A 276 -25.90 -25.87 10.81
C LEU A 276 -26.56 -25.20 9.60
N PRO A 277 -27.24 -25.96 8.71
CA PRO A 277 -27.93 -25.39 7.56
C PRO A 277 -28.98 -24.36 7.97
N LYS A 278 -29.04 -23.21 7.29
CA LYS A 278 -30.03 -22.15 7.58
C LYS A 278 -31.47 -22.58 7.30
N SER A 279 -31.65 -23.53 6.39
CA SER A 279 -32.94 -24.16 6.12
C SER A 279 -33.46 -25.03 7.27
N SER A 280 -32.64 -25.34 8.28
CA SER A 280 -33.09 -26.08 9.46
C SER A 280 -33.99 -25.23 10.35
N SER A 281 -35.00 -25.85 10.96
CA SER A 281 -35.87 -25.19 11.93
C SER A 281 -35.10 -24.64 13.14
N ARG A 282 -33.97 -25.27 13.50
CA ARG A 282 -33.07 -24.77 14.56
C ARG A 282 -32.40 -23.45 14.16
N ALA A 283 -31.87 -23.35 12.94
CA ALA A 283 -31.27 -22.10 12.46
C ALA A 283 -32.30 -20.98 12.31
N GLN A 284 -33.49 -21.28 11.78
CA GLN A 284 -34.59 -20.30 11.67
C GLN A 284 -35.03 -19.79 13.05
N ALA A 285 -35.09 -20.65 14.06
CA ALA A 285 -35.40 -20.25 15.42
C ALA A 285 -34.30 -19.37 16.03
N LEU A 286 -33.02 -19.67 15.78
CA LEU A 286 -31.88 -18.83 16.19
C LEU A 286 -31.93 -17.44 15.54
N GLU A 287 -32.17 -17.37 14.22
CA GLU A 287 -32.33 -16.10 13.48
C GLU A 287 -33.50 -15.27 14.00
N SER A 288 -34.63 -15.93 14.27
CA SER A 288 -35.82 -15.28 14.84
C SER A 288 -35.53 -14.72 16.23
N LYS A 289 -34.88 -15.51 17.09
CA LYS A 289 -34.49 -15.11 18.44
C LYS A 289 -33.54 -13.91 18.41
N ALA A 290 -32.49 -13.96 17.58
CA ALA A 290 -31.54 -12.87 17.41
C ALA A 290 -32.21 -11.58 16.88
N SER A 291 -33.21 -11.72 16.00
CA SER A 291 -33.97 -10.59 15.49
C SER A 291 -34.85 -9.94 16.56
N ILE A 292 -35.47 -10.73 17.45
CA ILE A 292 -36.29 -10.20 18.55
C ILE A 292 -35.42 -9.51 19.60
N HIS A 293 -34.24 -10.06 19.92
CA HIS A 293 -33.27 -9.36 20.78
C HIS A 293 -32.89 -7.99 20.21
N ARG A 294 -32.64 -7.90 18.90
CA ARG A 294 -32.36 -6.62 18.23
C ARG A 294 -33.52 -5.64 18.38
N TYR A 295 -34.78 -6.09 18.27
CA TYR A 295 -35.93 -5.23 18.52
C TYR A 295 -36.00 -4.71 19.96
N LEU A 296 -35.71 -5.55 20.95
CA LEU A 296 -35.67 -5.13 22.36
C LEU A 296 -34.58 -4.10 22.66
N GLU A 297 -33.47 -4.12 21.92
CA GLU A 297 -32.34 -3.21 22.11
C GLU A 297 -32.48 -1.90 21.33
N GLU A 298 -32.92 -1.98 20.08
CA GLU A 298 -32.90 -0.85 19.14
C GLU A 298 -34.23 -0.07 19.08
N VAL A 299 -35.35 -0.70 19.46
CA VAL A 299 -36.68 -0.10 19.36
C VAL A 299 -37.18 0.32 20.74
N PRO A 300 -37.65 1.57 20.93
CA PRO A 300 -38.27 1.99 22.18
C PRO A 300 -39.68 1.38 22.30
N LEU A 301 -39.75 0.17 22.85
CA LEU A 301 -41.00 -0.58 23.05
C LEU A 301 -41.76 -0.09 24.28
N THR A 302 -43.09 -0.12 24.20
CA THR A 302 -43.96 0.02 25.37
C THR A 302 -43.79 -1.18 26.32
N PRO A 303 -44.20 -1.08 27.61
CA PRO A 303 -44.11 -2.19 28.54
C PRO A 303 -44.81 -3.47 28.05
N ASP A 304 -45.97 -3.33 27.40
CA ASP A 304 -46.74 -4.45 26.87
C ASP A 304 -46.04 -5.11 25.67
N GLU A 305 -45.52 -4.31 24.73
CA GLU A 305 -44.75 -4.80 23.57
C GLU A 305 -43.46 -5.50 24.01
N LYS A 306 -42.80 -4.95 25.04
CA LYS A 306 -41.60 -5.55 25.62
C LYS A 306 -41.90 -6.92 26.24
N ALA A 307 -42.98 -7.02 27.01
CA ALA A 307 -43.40 -8.29 27.63
C ALA A 307 -43.76 -9.37 26.59
N ILE A 308 -44.37 -8.98 25.47
CA ILE A 308 -44.64 -9.89 24.35
C ILE A 308 -43.33 -10.39 23.73
N ALA A 309 -42.40 -9.48 23.44
CA ALA A 309 -41.11 -9.83 22.84
C ALA A 309 -40.25 -10.72 23.77
N GLU A 310 -40.21 -10.42 25.08
CA GLU A 310 -39.56 -11.26 26.09
C GLU A 310 -40.21 -12.66 26.16
N GLY A 311 -41.54 -12.75 26.13
CA GLY A 311 -42.26 -14.01 26.12
C GLY A 311 -42.07 -14.85 24.86
N ASP A 312 -41.86 -14.22 23.70
CA ASP A 312 -41.55 -14.92 22.45
C ASP A 312 -40.09 -15.44 22.42
N ILE A 313 -39.15 -14.71 23.03
CA ILE A 313 -37.79 -15.21 23.29
C ILE A 313 -37.83 -16.48 24.15
N ASP A 314 -38.59 -16.49 25.24
CA ASP A 314 -38.71 -17.66 26.12
C ASP A 314 -39.22 -18.91 25.36
N LYS A 315 -40.24 -18.73 24.51
CA LYS A 315 -40.77 -19.80 23.67
C LYS A 315 -39.73 -20.32 22.67
N LEU A 316 -39.00 -19.41 22.01
CA LEU A 316 -37.96 -19.77 21.04
C LEU A 316 -36.78 -20.47 21.73
N THR A 317 -36.36 -20.01 22.92
CA THR A 317 -35.32 -20.67 23.72
C THR A 317 -35.73 -22.10 24.09
N ALA A 318 -36.97 -22.29 24.56
CA ALA A 318 -37.49 -23.63 24.85
C ALA A 318 -37.57 -24.53 23.60
N PHE A 319 -37.91 -23.96 22.44
CA PHE A 319 -37.94 -24.66 21.17
C PHE A 319 -36.55 -25.09 20.70
N ILE A 320 -35.57 -24.18 20.73
CA ILE A 320 -34.17 -24.46 20.36
C ILE A 320 -33.58 -25.58 21.24
N LYS A 321 -33.86 -25.55 22.55
CA LYS A 321 -33.39 -26.59 23.49
C LYS A 321 -33.94 -27.98 23.14
N LYS A 322 -35.26 -28.08 22.87
CA LYS A 322 -35.88 -29.35 22.45
C LYS A 322 -35.26 -29.92 21.18
N MET A 323 -34.80 -29.07 20.26
CA MET A 323 -34.15 -29.50 19.02
C MET A 323 -32.70 -29.95 19.22
N ALA A 324 -32.01 -29.49 20.27
CA ALA A 324 -30.67 -29.94 20.63
C ALA A 324 -30.68 -31.36 21.24
N ASP A 325 -31.77 -31.73 21.92
CA ASP A 325 -31.94 -33.02 22.60
C ASP A 325 -32.45 -34.15 21.65
N GLN A 326 -32.75 -33.85 20.39
CA GLN A 326 -33.13 -34.85 19.40
C GLN A 326 -31.88 -35.47 18.74
N PRO A 327 -31.76 -36.81 18.68
CA PRO A 327 -30.65 -37.43 17.98
C PRO A 327 -30.69 -37.04 16.50
N PRO A 328 -29.53 -36.82 15.86
CA PRO A 328 -29.50 -36.48 14.44
C PRO A 328 -30.23 -37.57 13.64
N PRO A 329 -31.05 -37.21 12.65
CA PRO A 329 -31.68 -38.21 11.79
C PRO A 329 -30.58 -39.07 11.16
N GLY A 330 -30.69 -40.38 11.33
CA GLY A 330 -29.72 -41.35 10.83
C GLY A 330 -29.49 -41.13 9.33
N LYS A 331 -28.22 -40.97 8.95
CA LYS A 331 -27.80 -40.87 7.56
C LYS A 331 -28.16 -42.19 6.85
N GLY A 332 -29.18 -42.15 5.99
CA GLY A 332 -29.45 -43.16 4.96
C GLY A 332 -28.74 -42.79 3.66
#